data_AF-A0A0N4WPA4-F1
#
_entry.id   AF-A0A0N4WPA4-F1
#
_cell.length_a   1.000
_cell.length_b   1.000
_cell.length_c   1.000
_cell.angle_alpha   90.00
_cell.angle_beta   90.00
_cell.angle_gamma   90.00
#
_symmetry.space_group_name_H-M   'P 1'
#
loop_
_entity.id
_entity.type
_entity.pdbx_description
1 polymer ?
#
loop_
_entity_poly.entity_id
_entity_poly.type
_entity_poly.pdbx_seq_one_letter_code
_entity_poly.pdbx_strand_id
1 'polypeptide(L)'
;MLEQIKDKFWNLLDEKTAEVLLQEAIVVAGNLNGHKDVAAMGGFGYWSLNTNGERILEYADSHNLAIINTRFRKRDSHLITF
;
A
#
# COMPACT_ATOMS: atom_id res chain seq x y z
N MET A 1 7.22 14.04 15.47
CA MET A 1 7.16 14.88 14.25
C MET A 1 6.97 14.04 12.98
N LEU A 2 7.81 13.03 12.72
CA LEU A 2 7.70 12.22 11.50
C LEU A 2 6.40 11.40 11.40
N GLU A 3 5.95 10.77 12.49
CA GLU A 3 4.68 10.03 12.48
C GLU A 3 3.47 10.92 12.21
N GLN A 4 3.39 12.11 12.82
CA GLN A 4 2.32 13.07 12.53
C GLN A 4 2.29 13.53 11.05
N ILE A 5 3.46 13.62 10.40
CA ILE A 5 3.54 13.95 8.97
C ILE A 5 3.01 12.77 8.13
N LYS A 6 3.35 11.54 8.49
CA LYS A 6 2.82 10.34 7.84
C LYS A 6 1.31 10.23 8.02
N ASP A 7 0.80 10.48 9.22
CA ASP A 7 -0.63 10.42 9.52
C ASP A 7 -1.40 11.46 8.70
N LYS A 8 -0.88 12.69 8.62
CA LYS A 8 -1.44 13.73 7.74
C LYS A 8 -1.44 13.31 6.27
N PHE A 9 -0.37 12.67 5.80
CA PHE A 9 -0.32 12.14 4.44
C PHE A 9 -1.40 11.09 4.19
N TRP A 10 -1.55 10.10 5.08
CA TRP A 10 -2.55 9.03 4.93
C TRP A 10 -3.98 9.58 4.98
N ASN A 11 -4.27 10.49 5.91
CA ASN A 11 -5.58 11.12 6.00
C ASN A 11 -5.92 11.93 4.72
N LEU A 12 -4.96 12.68 4.19
CA LEU A 12 -5.17 13.44 2.96
C LEU A 12 -5.36 12.53 1.75
N LEU A 13 -4.61 11.43 1.67
CA LEU A 13 -4.77 10.44 0.60
C LEU A 13 -6.16 9.81 0.64
N ASP A 14 -6.63 9.44 1.83
CA ASP A 14 -7.96 8.87 2.07
C ASP A 14 -9.07 9.83 1.64
N GLU A 15 -9.03 11.07 2.12
CA GLU A 15 -9.97 12.14 1.76
C GLU A 15 -10.02 12.36 0.24
N LYS A 16 -8.85 12.48 -0.40
CA LYS A 16 -8.78 12.71 -1.85
C LYS A 16 -9.27 11.55 -2.68
N THR A 17 -9.15 10.32 -2.17
CA THR A 17 -9.66 9.13 -2.85
C THR A 17 -11.18 9.05 -2.73
N ALA A 18 -11.74 9.42 -1.58
CA ALA A 18 -13.18 9.49 -1.35
C ALA A 18 -13.89 10.54 -2.22
N GLU A 19 -13.19 11.61 -2.61
CA GLU A 19 -13.72 12.66 -3.50
C GLU A 19 -13.85 12.21 -4.98
N VAL A 20 -13.16 11.13 -5.38
CA VAL A 20 -13.21 10.65 -6.76
C VAL A 20 -14.55 9.98 -7.05
N LEU A 21 -15.15 10.33 -8.18
CA LEU A 21 -16.41 9.76 -8.60
C LEU A 21 -16.26 8.26 -8.91
N LEU A 22 -17.24 7.45 -8.52
CA LEU A 22 -17.32 5.99 -8.79
C LEU A 22 -17.17 5.58 -10.27
N GLN A 23 -17.31 6.53 -11.19
CA GLN A 23 -17.20 6.30 -12.64
C GLN A 23 -15.77 6.43 -13.15
N GLU A 24 -14.85 6.93 -12.34
CA GLU A 24 -13.45 7.14 -12.68
C GLU A 24 -12.58 6.00 -12.13
N ALA A 25 -11.56 5.60 -12.90
CA ALA A 25 -10.59 4.61 -12.45
C ALA A 25 -9.49 5.26 -11.63
N ILE A 26 -9.27 4.78 -10.40
CA ILE A 26 -8.21 5.27 -9.50
C ILE A 26 -7.00 4.34 -9.59
N VAL A 27 -5.84 4.92 -9.85
CA VAL A 27 -4.55 4.23 -9.73
C VAL A 27 -3.66 5.00 -8.78
N VAL A 28 -3.36 4.40 -7.62
CA VAL A 28 -2.39 4.94 -6.67
C VAL A 28 -1.07 4.21 -6.85
N ALA A 29 -0.04 4.96 -7.26
CA ALA A 29 1.29 4.45 -7.51
C ALA A 29 2.35 5.32 -6.80
N GLY A 30 3.43 4.68 -6.36
CA GLY A 30 4.53 5.34 -5.67
C GLY A 30 5.14 4.45 -4.59
N ASN A 31 6.22 4.93 -3.98
CA ASN A 31 6.78 4.29 -2.79
C ASN A 31 6.04 4.77 -1.54
N LEU A 32 5.04 4.01 -1.10
CA LEU A 32 4.27 4.31 0.12
C LEU A 32 5.01 3.91 1.42
N ASN A 33 6.28 3.47 1.33
CA ASN A 33 7.10 3.02 2.45
C ASN A 33 6.43 1.95 3.33
N GLY A 34 5.47 1.22 2.76
CA GLY A 34 4.99 -0.03 3.30
C GLY A 34 6.02 -1.09 2.97
N HIS A 35 6.75 -1.52 3.99
CA HIS A 35 7.67 -2.64 3.82
C HIS A 35 6.81 -3.90 3.80
N LYS A 36 6.61 -4.41 2.59
CA LYS A 36 6.04 -5.73 2.36
C LYS A 36 7.19 -6.56 1.81
N ASP A 37 8.03 -7.07 2.71
CA ASP A 37 8.83 -8.23 2.35
C ASP A 37 7.84 -9.35 2.06
N VAL A 38 7.64 -9.59 0.77
CA VAL A 38 6.86 -10.67 0.19
C VAL A 38 5.32 -10.49 0.30
N ALA A 39 4.76 -10.12 -0.84
CA ALA A 39 3.40 -10.38 -1.33
C ALA A 39 2.27 -10.64 -0.30
N ALA A 40 1.36 -9.67 -0.18
CA ALA A 40 0.03 -9.90 0.38
C ALA A 40 -0.74 -10.97 -0.42
N MET A 41 -1.32 -11.90 0.35
CA MET A 41 -2.44 -12.79 0.02
C MET A 41 -2.19 -13.82 -1.09
N GLY A 42 -1.56 -14.93 -0.70
CA GLY A 42 -1.40 -16.12 -1.54
C GLY A 42 -0.83 -17.34 -0.80
N GLY A 43 -1.54 -17.84 0.20
CA GLY A 43 -1.50 -19.28 0.55
C GLY A 43 -0.35 -19.85 1.39
N PHE A 44 0.70 -19.11 1.76
CA PHE A 44 1.80 -19.68 2.55
C PHE A 44 2.35 -18.68 3.59
N GLY A 45 2.12 -18.96 4.88
CA GLY A 45 2.87 -18.35 5.99
C GLY A 45 2.20 -17.18 6.73
N TYR A 46 2.57 -17.04 8.01
CA TYR A 46 2.20 -15.95 8.92
C TYR A 46 3.30 -14.86 8.87
N TRP A 47 2.94 -13.58 8.79
CA TRP A 47 3.87 -12.46 8.55
C TRP A 47 3.60 -11.26 9.47
N SER A 48 4.63 -10.48 9.80
CA SER A 48 4.49 -9.21 10.54
C SER A 48 4.40 -8.04 9.56
N LEU A 49 3.27 -7.34 9.55
CA LEU A 49 3.14 -6.07 8.86
C LEU A 49 3.85 -4.98 9.67
N ASN A 50 4.58 -4.08 9.01
CA ASN A 50 4.93 -2.82 9.65
C ASN A 50 3.70 -1.88 9.64
N THR A 51 3.71 -0.84 10.45
CA THR A 51 2.59 0.11 10.59
C THR A 51 2.10 0.67 9.25
N ASN A 52 3.01 0.93 8.29
CA ASN A 52 2.62 1.40 6.95
C ASN A 52 2.01 0.28 6.09
N GLY A 53 2.44 -0.97 6.28
CA GLY A 53 1.88 -2.14 5.63
C GLY A 53 0.41 -2.38 6.01
N GLU A 54 0.08 -2.16 7.29
CA GLU A 54 -1.31 -2.16 7.80
C GLU A 54 -2.12 -1.01 7.20
N ARG A 55 -1.59 0.22 7.21
CA ARG A 55 -2.25 1.39 6.61
C ARG A 55 -2.59 1.21 5.13
N ILE A 56 -1.70 0.58 4.35
CA ILE A 56 -1.97 0.25 2.94
C ILE A 56 -3.12 -0.75 2.80
N LEU A 57 -3.24 -1.72 3.71
CA LEU A 57 -4.33 -2.70 3.67
C LEU A 57 -5.66 -2.04 4.02
N GLU A 58 -5.70 -1.27 5.09
CA GLU A 58 -6.89 -0.54 5.52
C GLU A 58 -7.37 0.45 4.46
N TYR A 59 -6.46 1.23 3.86
CA TYR A 59 -6.77 2.12 2.75
C TYR A 59 -7.28 1.39 1.51
N ALA A 60 -6.72 0.23 1.17
CA ALA A 60 -7.19 -0.54 0.02
C ALA A 60 -8.59 -1.13 0.26
N ASP A 61 -8.86 -1.58 1.48
CA ASP A 61 -10.16 -2.13 1.88
C ASP A 61 -11.24 -1.05 1.90
N SER A 62 -10.95 0.14 2.45
CA SER A 62 -11.92 1.25 2.56
C SER A 62 -12.38 1.80 1.19
N HIS A 63 -11.51 1.77 0.19
CA HIS A 63 -11.79 2.28 -1.17
C HIS A 63 -12.04 1.18 -2.20
N ASN A 64 -12.18 -0.09 -1.78
CA ASN A 64 -12.36 -1.24 -2.67
C ASN A 64 -11.28 -1.33 -3.77
N LEU A 65 -10.03 -1.06 -3.40
CA LEU A 65 -8.87 -1.06 -4.30
C LEU A 65 -8.13 -2.41 -4.25
N ALA A 66 -7.61 -2.84 -5.39
CA ALA A 66 -6.74 -4.01 -5.46
C ALA A 66 -5.26 -3.64 -5.29
N ILE A 67 -4.56 -4.31 -4.37
CA ILE A 67 -3.10 -4.15 -4.24
C ILE A 67 -2.38 -4.98 -5.30
N ILE A 68 -1.99 -4.33 -6.39
CA ILE A 68 -1.39 -5.01 -7.55
C ILE A 68 0.10 -5.36 -7.38
N ASN A 69 0.84 -4.66 -6.51
CA ASN A 69 2.29 -4.85 -6.37
C ASN A 69 2.68 -6.29 -5.95
N THR A 70 1.75 -7.03 -5.34
CA THR A 70 1.95 -8.41 -4.88
C THR A 70 1.73 -9.45 -6.00
N ARG A 71 1.14 -9.03 -7.11
CA ARG A 71 0.96 -9.85 -8.33
C ARG A 71 2.20 -9.79 -9.24
N PHE A 72 3.13 -8.88 -8.98
CA PHE A 72 4.36 -8.74 -9.75
C PHE A 72 5.55 -9.32 -8.99
N ARG A 73 6.16 -10.36 -9.56
CA ARG A 73 7.46 -10.84 -9.10
C ARG A 73 8.54 -9.84 -9.50
N LYS A 74 9.14 -9.16 -8.52
CA LYS A 74 10.34 -8.35 -8.78
C LYS A 74 11.45 -9.23 -9.34
N ARG A 75 12.29 -8.68 -10.23
CA ARG A 75 13.52 -9.36 -10.66
C ARG A 75 14.47 -9.43 -9.47
N ASP A 76 15.26 -10.51 -9.37
CA ASP A 76 16.21 -10.71 -8.27
C ASP A 76 17.19 -9.53 -8.13
N SER A 77 17.55 -8.88 -9.24
CA SER A 77 18.39 -7.68 -9.29
C SER A 77 17.81 -6.45 -8.58
N HIS A 78 16.51 -6.44 -8.26
CA HIS A 78 15.81 -5.35 -7.58
C HIS A 78 15.38 -5.72 -6.15
N LEU A 79 15.77 -6.90 -5.66
CA LEU A 79 15.52 -7.36 -4.29
C LEU A 79 16.67 -7.01 -3.34
N ILE A 80 17.85 -6.66 -3.88
CA ILE A 80 19.04 -6.34 -3.11
C ILE A 80 19.36 -4.85 -3.33
N THR A 81 19.18 -4.05 -2.29
CA THR A 81 19.76 -2.71 -2.18
C THR A 81 20.93 -2.79 -1.22
N PHE A 82 22.14 -2.48 -1.71
CA PHE A 82 23.37 -2.37 -0.90
C PHE A 82 23.33 -1.14 0.01
#